data_AF-A0A0Q6VK88-F1
#
_entry.id   AF-A0A0Q6VK88-F1
#
_cell.length_a   1.000
_cell.length_b   1.000
_cell.length_c   1.000
_cell.angle_alpha   90.00
_cell.angle_beta   90.00
_cell.angle_gamma   90.00
#
_symmetry.space_group_name_H-M   'P 1'
#
loop_
_entity.id
_entity.type
_entity.pdbx_description
1 polymer ?
#
loop_
_entity_poly.entity_id
_entity_poly.type
_entity_poly.pdbx_seq_one_letter_code
_entity_poly.pdbx_strand_id
1 'polypeptide(L)'
;MKKSIVPVTGAAAGIGHLAVKALALAGRPADAATVAACSRYDGLPDQVGAEIARIVGLPHGARPLRSVVDFIDHGAAAVTEVAERARIEFAQRIGIADLLQPGLQ
;
A
#
# COMPACT_ATOMS: atom_id res chain seq x y z
N MET A 1 -3.44 13.63 25.97
CA MET A 1 -3.43 13.22 24.54
C MET A 1 -2.81 11.84 24.40
N LYS A 2 -3.46 10.90 23.72
CA LYS A 2 -2.85 9.59 23.39
C LYS A 2 -1.80 9.81 22.30
N LYS A 3 -0.56 9.38 22.52
CA LYS A 3 0.47 9.31 21.48
C LYS A 3 0.14 8.13 20.56
N SER A 4 0.07 8.39 19.25
CA SER A 4 0.00 7.34 18.23
C SER A 4 1.39 7.14 17.65
N ILE A 5 1.88 5.90 17.65
CA ILE A 5 3.16 5.54 17.02
C ILE A 5 2.84 4.93 15.65
N VAL A 6 3.37 5.51 14.59
CA VAL A 6 3.22 5.01 13.21
C VAL A 6 4.57 4.41 12.78
N PRO A 7 4.68 3.07 12.60
CA PRO A 7 5.89 2.46 12.07
C PRO A 7 6.00 2.74 10.57
N VAL A 8 7.19 3.13 10.10
CA VAL A 8 7.49 3.32 8.67
C VAL A 8 8.66 2.44 8.28
N THR A 9 8.44 1.53 7.32
CA THR A 9 9.47 0.64 6.76
C THR A 9 9.97 1.19 5.42
N GLY A 10 11.25 1.02 5.11
CA GLY A 10 11.83 1.48 3.83
C GLY A 10 12.09 2.99 3.74
N ALA A 11 12.25 3.68 4.87
CA ALA A 11 12.42 5.14 4.94
C ALA A 11 13.74 5.69 4.34
N ALA A 12 14.70 4.81 4.04
CA ALA A 12 16.03 5.22 3.58
C ALA A 12 16.01 5.77 2.13
N ALA A 13 15.12 5.29 1.26
CA ALA A 13 15.08 5.67 -0.15
C ALA A 13 13.67 5.50 -0.77
N GLY A 14 13.48 6.04 -1.98
CA GLY A 14 12.25 5.87 -2.76
C GLY A 14 10.99 6.42 -2.09
N ILE A 15 9.87 5.71 -2.27
CA ILE A 15 8.55 6.12 -1.76
C ILE A 15 8.55 6.24 -0.22
N GLY A 16 9.26 5.35 0.48
CA GLY A 16 9.33 5.37 1.95
C GLY A 16 10.02 6.62 2.49
N HIS A 17 11.06 7.11 1.82
CA HIS A 17 11.73 8.37 2.18
C HIS A 17 10.79 9.58 2.05
N LEU A 18 10.02 9.62 0.96
CA LEU A 18 9.03 10.69 0.72
C LEU A 18 7.92 10.65 1.77
N ALA A 19 7.45 9.45 2.14
CA ALA A 19 6.42 9.27 3.17
C ALA A 19 6.85 9.80 4.55
N VAL A 20 8.10 9.53 4.98
CA VAL A 20 8.61 10.08 6.26
C VAL A 20 8.74 11.59 6.21
N LYS A 21 9.20 12.16 5.10
CA LYS A 21 9.22 13.63 4.93
C LYS A 21 7.81 14.22 5.01
N ALA A 22 6.83 13.60 4.35
CA ALA A 22 5.44 14.04 4.41
C ALA A 22 4.88 13.97 5.84
N LEU A 23 5.15 12.89 6.58
CA LEU A 23 4.75 12.74 7.98
C LEU A 23 5.41 13.78 8.90
N ALA A 24 6.68 14.13 8.68
CA ALA A 24 7.35 15.19 9.42
C ALA A 24 6.75 16.57 9.16
N LEU A 25 6.13 16.75 7.99
CA LEU A 25 5.41 17.97 7.61
C LEU A 25 3.91 17.91 7.94
N ALA A 26 3.38 16.74 8.31
CA ALA A 26 1.96 16.54 8.57
C ALA A 26 1.49 17.42 9.73
N GLY A 27 0.37 18.11 9.52
CA GLY A 27 -0.15 19.12 10.45
C GLY A 27 0.31 20.55 10.15
N ARG A 28 1.21 20.75 9.18
CA ARG A 28 1.41 22.07 8.55
C ARG A 28 0.40 22.21 7.40
N PRO A 29 -0.23 23.38 7.21
CA PRO A 29 -1.06 23.61 6.04
C PRO A 29 -0.18 23.47 4.78
N ALA A 30 -0.65 22.65 3.82
CA ALA A 30 -0.03 22.58 2.52
C ALA A 30 -0.19 23.93 1.81
N ASP A 31 0.86 24.39 1.12
CA ASP A 31 0.75 25.58 0.28
C ASP A 31 -0.06 25.28 -1.01
N ALA A 32 -0.49 26.34 -1.68
CA ALA A 32 -1.31 26.23 -2.89
C ALA A 32 -0.60 25.45 -4.01
N ALA A 33 0.73 25.54 -4.10
CA ALA A 33 1.50 24.81 -5.10
C ALA A 33 1.49 23.29 -4.86
N THR A 34 1.62 22.88 -3.59
CA THR A 34 1.54 21.48 -3.16
C THR A 34 0.14 20.92 -3.40
N VAL A 35 -0.91 21.68 -3.04
CA VAL A 35 -2.30 21.29 -3.30
C VAL A 35 -2.54 21.13 -4.80
N ALA A 36 -2.10 22.09 -5.62
CA ALA A 36 -2.24 22.03 -7.06
C ALA A 36 -1.45 20.86 -7.70
N ALA A 37 -0.27 20.52 -7.18
CA ALA A 37 0.50 19.36 -7.65
C ALA A 37 -0.19 18.03 -7.32
N CYS A 38 -0.92 17.97 -6.20
CA CYS A 38 -1.63 16.77 -5.75
C CYS A 38 -3.06 16.64 -6.31
N SER A 39 -3.64 17.68 -6.92
CA SER A 39 -5.03 17.66 -7.41
C SER A 39 -5.32 16.55 -8.43
N ARG A 40 -4.29 16.09 -9.15
CA ARG A 40 -4.40 14.92 -10.04
C ARG A 40 -4.71 13.61 -9.31
N TYR A 41 -4.67 13.60 -7.98
CA TYR A 41 -5.04 12.48 -7.11
C TYR A 41 -6.35 12.74 -6.35
N ASP A 42 -7.12 13.77 -6.71
CA ASP A 42 -8.44 14.01 -6.13
C ASP A 42 -9.33 12.77 -6.35
N GLY A 43 -9.95 12.28 -5.28
CA GLY A 43 -10.74 11.04 -5.28
C GLY A 43 -9.94 9.75 -5.07
N LEU A 44 -8.60 9.78 -5.09
CA LEU A 44 -7.78 8.61 -4.71
C LEU A 44 -8.11 8.11 -3.28
N PRO A 45 -8.26 8.98 -2.25
CA PRO A 45 -8.63 8.50 -0.91
C PRO A 45 -9.97 7.74 -0.89
N ASP A 46 -10.94 8.16 -1.69
CA ASP A 46 -12.25 7.50 -1.77
C ASP A 46 -12.13 6.11 -2.41
N GLN A 47 -11.34 5.98 -3.48
CA GLN A 47 -11.09 4.68 -4.11
C GLN A 47 -10.33 3.72 -3.20
N VAL A 48 -9.32 4.22 -2.48
CA VAL A 48 -8.60 3.44 -1.47
C VAL A 48 -9.56 3.01 -0.35
N GLY A 49 -10.43 3.92 0.11
CA GLY A 49 -11.45 3.61 1.10
C GLY A 49 -12.42 2.53 0.65
N ALA A 50 -12.91 2.61 -0.58
CA ALA A 50 -13.79 1.61 -1.18
C ALA A 50 -13.11 0.24 -1.30
N GLU A 51 -11.84 0.21 -1.70
CA GLU A 51 -11.07 -1.03 -1.83
C GLU A 51 -10.78 -1.67 -0.47
N ILE A 52 -10.45 -0.87 0.55
CA ILE A 52 -10.32 -1.36 1.93
C ILE A 52 -11.64 -1.95 2.42
N ALA A 53 -12.76 -1.25 2.22
CA ALA A 53 -14.09 -1.73 2.61
C ALA A 53 -14.42 -3.07 1.94
N ARG A 54 -14.12 -3.20 0.64
CA ARG A 54 -14.28 -4.44 -0.11
C ARG A 54 -13.43 -5.57 0.49
N ILE A 55 -12.13 -5.35 0.71
CA ILE A 55 -11.21 -6.37 1.27
C ILE A 55 -11.64 -6.80 2.68
N VAL A 56 -11.99 -5.84 3.54
CA VAL A 56 -12.41 -6.15 4.91
C VAL A 56 -13.70 -6.97 4.92
N GLY A 57 -14.61 -6.71 3.98
CA GLY A 57 -15.86 -7.45 3.81
C GLY A 57 -15.72 -8.84 3.17
N LEU A 58 -14.55 -9.24 2.66
CA LEU A 58 -14.35 -10.58 2.11
C LEU A 58 -14.36 -11.65 3.22
N PRO A 59 -14.87 -12.87 2.93
CA PRO A 59 -14.79 -14.00 3.86
C PRO A 59 -13.36 -14.27 4.34
N HIS A 60 -13.25 -14.93 5.50
CA HIS A 60 -11.96 -15.45 5.96
C HIS A 60 -11.33 -16.33 4.86
N GLY A 61 -10.03 -16.18 4.66
CA GLY A 61 -9.30 -16.89 3.61
C GLY A 61 -9.45 -16.33 2.19
N ALA A 62 -10.41 -15.43 1.94
CA ALA A 62 -10.65 -14.86 0.61
C ALA A 62 -9.98 -13.49 0.40
N ARG A 63 -9.37 -12.92 1.44
CA ARG A 63 -8.67 -11.63 1.32
C ARG A 63 -7.43 -11.78 0.44
N PRO A 64 -7.24 -10.91 -0.56
CA PRO A 64 -6.03 -10.94 -1.36
C PRO A 64 -4.84 -10.63 -0.46
N LEU A 65 -3.71 -11.28 -0.72
CA LEU A 65 -2.47 -10.99 0.00
C LEU A 65 -2.03 -9.53 -0.18
N ARG A 66 -2.27 -9.00 -1.38
CA ARG A 66 -2.02 -7.60 -1.74
C ARG A 66 -3.13 -7.10 -2.66
N SER A 67 -3.56 -5.87 -2.44
CA SER A 67 -4.40 -5.13 -3.37
C SER A 67 -3.68 -3.88 -3.85
N VAL A 68 -3.98 -3.45 -5.07
CA VAL A 68 -3.37 -2.29 -5.72
C VAL A 68 -4.47 -1.39 -6.26
N VAL A 69 -4.43 -0.11 -5.87
CA VAL A 69 -5.23 0.96 -6.47
C VAL A 69 -4.28 1.82 -7.31
N ASP A 70 -4.29 1.64 -8.63
CA ASP A 70 -3.44 2.38 -9.58
C ASP A 70 -4.26 3.47 -10.31
N PHE A 71 -4.64 4.50 -9.55
CA PHE A 71 -5.65 5.50 -9.95
C PHE A 71 -5.37 6.21 -11.29
N ILE A 72 -4.10 6.39 -11.65
CA ILE A 72 -3.67 7.11 -12.85
C ILE A 72 -2.73 6.28 -13.73
N ASP A 73 -2.76 4.95 -13.55
CA ASP A 73 -1.99 3.98 -14.33
C ASP A 73 -0.51 4.35 -14.46
N HIS A 74 0.19 4.35 -13.33
CA HIS A 74 1.62 4.66 -13.28
C HIS A 74 2.50 3.40 -13.18
N GLY A 75 1.94 2.26 -13.55
CA GLY A 75 2.65 0.98 -13.59
C GLY A 75 2.83 0.34 -12.21
N ALA A 76 2.13 0.84 -11.19
CA ALA A 76 2.16 0.22 -9.87
C ALA A 76 1.60 -1.21 -9.93
N ALA A 77 0.57 -1.44 -10.76
CA ALA A 77 0.03 -2.76 -11.02
C ALA A 77 1.08 -3.71 -11.64
N ALA A 78 1.75 -3.27 -12.72
CA ALA A 78 2.75 -4.08 -13.42
C ALA A 78 3.96 -4.42 -12.54
N VAL A 79 4.49 -3.45 -11.79
CA VAL A 79 5.60 -3.69 -10.85
C VAL A 79 5.17 -4.64 -9.74
N THR A 80 3.95 -4.48 -9.23
CA THR A 80 3.42 -5.37 -8.19
C THR A 80 3.28 -6.79 -8.70
N GLU A 81 2.80 -6.99 -9.94
CA GLU A 81 2.69 -8.32 -10.53
C GLU A 81 4.04 -9.05 -10.60
N VAL A 82 5.10 -8.34 -11.02
CA VAL A 82 6.46 -8.89 -11.03
C VAL A 82 6.92 -9.28 -9.62
N ALA A 83 6.67 -8.41 -8.64
CA ALA A 83 7.02 -8.68 -7.25
C ALA A 83 6.24 -9.87 -6.67
N GLU A 84 4.96 -10.01 -6.98
CA GLU A 84 4.12 -11.13 -6.53
C GLU A 84 4.58 -12.46 -7.13
N ARG A 85 4.91 -12.49 -8.43
CA ARG A 85 5.48 -13.68 -9.06
C ARG A 85 6.81 -14.08 -8.42
N ALA A 86 7.73 -13.13 -8.26
CA ALA A 86 9.03 -13.40 -7.64
C ALA A 86 8.89 -13.95 -6.21
N ARG A 87 7.94 -13.43 -5.43
CA ARG A 87 7.62 -13.88 -4.08
C ARG A 87 7.08 -15.31 -4.06
N ILE A 88 6.16 -15.65 -4.97
CA ILE A 88 5.58 -17.00 -5.07
C ILE A 88 6.67 -18.01 -5.46
N GLU A 89 7.46 -17.70 -6.49
CA GLU A 89 8.56 -18.56 -6.93
C GLU A 89 9.60 -18.79 -5.83
N PHE A 90 9.94 -17.73 -5.08
CA PHE A 90 10.86 -17.84 -3.96
C PHE A 90 10.31 -18.78 -2.88
N ALA A 91 9.06 -18.61 -2.46
CA ALA A 91 8.43 -19.45 -1.45
C ALA A 91 8.35 -20.93 -1.88
N GLN A 92 8.09 -21.18 -3.16
CA GLN A 92 8.14 -22.52 -3.74
C GLN A 92 9.54 -23.13 -3.69
N ARG A 93 10.58 -22.38 -4.09
CA ARG A 93 11.96 -22.87 -4.14
C ARG A 93 12.52 -23.26 -2.77
N ILE A 94 12.12 -22.56 -1.71
CA ILE A 94 12.62 -22.84 -0.35
C ILE A 94 11.67 -23.73 0.47
N GLY A 95 10.58 -24.22 -0.12
CA GLY A 95 9.67 -25.17 0.52
C GLY A 95 8.70 -24.58 1.55
N ILE A 96 8.37 -23.29 1.46
CA ILE A 96 7.42 -22.60 2.37
C ILE A 96 6.14 -22.12 1.66
N ALA A 97 5.80 -22.73 0.52
CA ALA A 97 4.68 -22.30 -0.32
C ALA A 97 3.32 -22.43 0.37
N ASP A 98 3.21 -23.25 1.40
CA ASP A 98 2.03 -23.35 2.26
C ASP A 98 1.68 -22.03 2.95
N LEU A 99 2.68 -21.20 3.29
CA LEU A 99 2.49 -19.87 3.87
C LEU A 99 1.91 -18.83 2.89
N LEU A 100 1.81 -19.16 1.60
CA LEU A 100 1.16 -18.30 0.60
C LEU A 100 -0.36 -18.31 0.74
N GLN A 101 -0.91 -19.31 1.42
CA GLN A 101 -2.33 -19.43 1.70
C GLN A 101 -2.59 -19.05 3.17
N PRO A 102 -3.72 -18.41 3.46
CA PRO A 102 -4.16 -18.21 4.83
C PRO A 102 -4.32 -19.60 5.49
N GLY A 103 -3.66 -19.80 6.63
CA GLY A 103 -3.78 -21.06 7.38
C GLY A 103 -5.23 -21.32 7.79
N LEU A 104 -5.64 -22.59 7.80
CA LEU A 104 -6.94 -22.98 8.39
C LEU A 104 -6.95 -22.52 9.85
N GLN A 105 -7.90 -21.65 10.19
CA GLN A 105 -8.40 -21.48 11.55
C GLN A 105 -9.82 -22.04 11.59
#